data_AF-A0A9X7WEW0-F1
#
_entry.id   AF-A0A9X7WEW0-F1
#
_cell.length_a   1.000
_cell.length_b   1.000
_cell.length_c   1.000
_cell.angle_alpha   90.00
_cell.angle_beta   90.00
_cell.angle_gamma   90.00
#
_symmetry.space_group_name_H-M   'P 1'
#
loop_
_entity.id
_entity.type
_entity.pdbx_description
1 polymer ?
#
loop_
_entity_poly.entity_id
_entity_poly.type
_entity_poly.pdbx_seq_one_letter_code
_entity_poly.pdbx_strand_id
1 'polypeptide(L)'
;MTVAAIEPEPVPLVRDQAGRLMVPGTRISLDILVADFKQGKTPEAVHDSYQTVSLADVYAIFAYYLRHRAEVEAYIAEQEREGVQIQERIEAEYPLNDGLRAKLLARLAT
;
A
#
# COMPACT_ATOMS: atom_id res chain seq x y z
N MET A 1 -36.98 21.35 -10.91
CA MET A 1 -36.19 20.26 -10.29
C MET A 1 -34.75 20.49 -10.73
N THR A 2 -33.89 20.88 -9.81
CA THR A 2 -32.49 21.18 -10.13
C THR A 2 -31.74 19.86 -10.17
N VAL A 3 -31.29 19.46 -11.36
CA VAL A 3 -30.30 18.39 -11.50
C VAL A 3 -29.06 18.87 -10.75
N ALA A 4 -28.76 18.28 -9.60
CA ALA A 4 -27.50 18.53 -8.92
C ALA A 4 -26.38 18.19 -9.90
N ALA A 5 -25.47 19.13 -10.15
CA ALA A 5 -24.33 18.92 -11.03
C ALA A 5 -23.49 17.76 -10.47
N ILE A 6 -23.42 16.65 -11.22
CA ILE A 6 -22.57 15.51 -10.87
C ILE A 6 -21.15 15.92 -11.23
N GLU A 7 -20.33 16.18 -10.22
CA GLU A 7 -18.92 16.54 -10.40
C GLU A 7 -18.03 15.28 -10.39
N PRO A 8 -16.91 15.27 -11.14
CA PRO A 8 -15.95 14.18 -11.09
C PRO A 8 -15.35 14.01 -9.69
N GLU A 9 -15.36 12.79 -9.18
CA GLU A 9 -14.71 12.45 -7.91
C GLU A 9 -13.20 12.26 -8.11
N PRO A 10 -12.35 12.80 -7.21
CA PRO A 10 -10.91 12.54 -7.26
C PRO A 10 -10.61 11.08 -6.91
N VAL A 11 -9.46 10.58 -7.38
CA VAL A 11 -8.98 9.25 -7.01
C VAL A 11 -8.71 9.22 -5.50
N PRO A 12 -9.18 8.20 -4.76
CA PRO A 12 -9.09 8.15 -3.30
C PRO A 12 -7.68 7.74 -2.86
N LEU A 13 -6.71 8.63 -3.09
CA LEU A 13 -5.31 8.47 -2.69
C LEU A 13 -4.79 9.75 -2.04
N VAL A 14 -4.13 9.59 -0.89
CA VAL A 14 -3.50 10.69 -0.14
C VAL A 14 -2.04 10.35 0.15
N ARG A 15 -1.18 11.36 0.25
CA ARG A 15 0.20 11.14 0.69
C ARG A 15 0.27 11.07 2.22
N ASP A 16 0.93 10.05 2.76
CA ASP A 16 1.26 9.99 4.18
C ASP A 16 2.46 10.89 4.53
N GLN A 17 2.85 10.90 5.81
CA GLN A 17 3.99 11.67 6.29
C GLN A 17 5.34 11.23 5.68
N ALA A 18 5.41 10.00 5.18
CA ALA A 18 6.57 9.46 4.49
C ALA A 18 6.49 9.67 2.96
N GLY A 19 5.47 10.37 2.47
CA GLY A 19 5.29 10.65 1.05
C GLY A 19 4.61 9.53 0.24
N ARG A 20 4.21 8.42 0.89
CA ARG A 20 3.59 7.27 0.22
C ARG A 20 2.13 7.53 -0.11
N LEU A 21 1.69 7.07 -1.27
CA LEU A 21 0.28 7.09 -1.66
C LEU A 21 -0.50 6.00 -0.91
N MET A 22 -1.46 6.42 -0.10
CA MET A 22 -2.30 5.61 0.78
C MET A 22 -3.78 5.80 0.45
N VAL A 23 -4.58 4.76 0.67
CA VAL A 23 -6.04 4.91 0.68
C VAL A 23 -6.45 5.66 1.96
N PRO A 24 -7.21 6.77 1.86
CA PRO A 24 -7.62 7.59 3.00
C PRO A 24 -8.25 6.76 4.13
N GLY A 25 -7.86 7.05 5.37
CA GLY A 25 -8.40 6.36 6.56
C GLY A 25 -7.90 4.91 6.73
N THR A 26 -7.01 4.42 5.88
CA THR A 26 -6.44 3.07 5.98
C THR A 26 -4.91 3.11 6.04
N ARG A 27 -4.30 1.95 6.31
CA ARG A 27 -2.85 1.72 6.15
C ARG A 27 -2.53 0.93 4.88
N ILE A 28 -3.45 0.92 3.92
CA ILE A 28 -3.27 0.22 2.65
C ILE A 28 -2.71 1.22 1.64
N SER A 29 -1.54 0.90 1.10
CA SER A 29 -0.83 1.72 0.15
C SER A 29 -1.17 1.33 -1.30
N LEU A 30 -0.93 2.24 -2.24
CA LEU A 30 -1.18 2.01 -3.67
C LEU A 30 -0.39 0.79 -4.20
N ASP A 31 0.87 0.64 -3.78
CA ASP A 31 1.76 -0.46 -4.15
C ASP A 31 1.19 -1.83 -3.77
N ILE A 32 0.59 -1.96 -2.58
CA ILE A 32 -0.07 -3.21 -2.16
C ILE A 32 -1.21 -3.58 -3.12
N LEU A 33 -2.10 -2.65 -3.39
CA LEU A 33 -3.26 -2.90 -4.26
C LEU A 33 -2.82 -3.24 -5.69
N VAL A 34 -1.83 -2.52 -6.22
CA VAL A 34 -1.28 -2.75 -7.56
C VAL A 34 -0.54 -4.09 -7.64
N ALA A 35 0.22 -4.48 -6.61
CA ALA A 35 0.92 -5.75 -6.57
C ALA A 35 -0.06 -6.94 -6.63
N ASP A 36 -1.17 -6.87 -5.89
CA ASP A 36 -2.21 -7.88 -5.91
C ASP A 36 -2.95 -7.94 -7.25
N PHE A 37 -3.25 -6.79 -7.84
CA PHE A 37 -3.84 -6.74 -9.18
C PHE A 37 -2.93 -7.33 -10.25
N LYS A 38 -1.61 -7.08 -10.16
CA LYS A 38 -0.59 -7.66 -11.06
C LYS A 38 -0.48 -9.18 -10.92
N GLN A 39 -0.83 -9.74 -9.75
CA GLN A 39 -0.94 -11.19 -9.53
C GLN A 39 -2.23 -11.79 -10.11
N GLY A 40 -3.08 -10.99 -10.74
CA GLY A 40 -4.32 -11.45 -11.37
C GLY A 40 -5.53 -11.46 -10.44
N LYS A 41 -5.43 -10.89 -9.22
CA LYS A 41 -6.60 -10.73 -8.36
C LYS A 41 -7.58 -9.74 -8.98
N THR A 42 -8.86 -10.06 -8.93
CA THR A 42 -9.92 -9.15 -9.36
C THR A 42 -10.14 -8.03 -8.31
N PRO A 43 -10.74 -6.90 -8.67
CA PRO A 43 -11.06 -5.83 -7.72
C PRO A 43 -11.85 -6.33 -6.49
N GLU A 44 -12.77 -7.27 -6.70
CA GLU A 44 -13.57 -7.88 -5.64
C GLU A 44 -12.71 -8.74 -4.71
N ALA A 45 -11.78 -9.52 -5.25
CA ALA A 45 -10.84 -10.32 -4.45
C ALA A 45 -9.86 -9.45 -3.65
N VAL A 46 -9.48 -8.30 -4.20
CA VAL A 46 -8.66 -7.29 -3.50
C VAL A 46 -9.46 -6.66 -2.37
N HIS A 47 -10.71 -6.28 -2.60
CA HIS A 47 -11.60 -5.78 -1.54
C HIS A 47 -11.82 -6.82 -0.43
N ASP A 48 -12.03 -8.09 -0.78
CA ASP A 48 -12.16 -9.18 0.20
C ASP A 48 -10.91 -9.34 1.07
N SER A 49 -9.73 -9.14 0.48
CA SER A 49 -8.44 -9.15 1.19
C SER A 49 -8.26 -7.90 2.10
N TYR A 50 -8.85 -6.76 1.72
CA TYR A 50 -8.69 -5.47 2.39
C TYR A 50 -10.03 -4.77 2.61
N GLN A 51 -10.89 -5.34 3.45
CA GLN A 51 -12.28 -4.86 3.67
C GLN A 51 -12.38 -3.43 4.23
N THR A 52 -11.27 -2.84 4.68
CA THR A 52 -11.19 -1.43 5.08
C THR A 52 -11.15 -0.45 3.90
N VAL A 53 -10.83 -0.93 2.70
CA VAL A 53 -10.90 -0.18 1.44
C VAL A 53 -12.23 -0.51 0.78
N SER A 54 -13.05 0.50 0.48
CA SER A 54 -14.35 0.26 -0.16
C SER A 54 -14.15 -0.33 -1.57
N LEU A 55 -15.07 -1.18 -2.01
CA LEU A 55 -14.97 -1.77 -3.35
C LEU A 55 -14.96 -0.68 -4.44
N ALA A 56 -15.71 0.41 -4.26
CA ALA A 56 -15.72 1.55 -5.17
C ALA A 56 -14.34 2.22 -5.27
N ASP A 57 -13.65 2.40 -4.14
CA ASP A 57 -12.29 2.96 -4.12
C ASP A 57 -11.29 2.04 -4.83
N VAL A 58 -11.40 0.72 -4.66
CA VAL A 58 -10.56 -0.24 -5.38
C VAL A 58 -10.71 -0.05 -6.90
N TYR A 59 -11.95 0.03 -7.40
CA TYR A 59 -12.18 0.29 -8.83
C TYR A 59 -11.64 1.64 -9.28
N ALA A 60 -11.84 2.71 -8.50
CA ALA A 60 -11.34 4.05 -8.84
C ALA A 60 -9.81 4.06 -8.94
N ILE A 61 -9.13 3.43 -7.98
CA ILE A 61 -7.67 3.31 -7.93
C ILE A 61 -7.16 2.48 -9.11
N PHE A 62 -7.81 1.36 -9.45
CA PHE A 62 -7.39 0.55 -10.59
C PHE A 62 -7.66 1.22 -11.93
N ALA A 63 -8.75 1.97 -12.07
CA ALA A 63 -8.98 2.81 -13.24
C ALA A 63 -7.86 3.87 -13.40
N TYR A 64 -7.44 4.50 -12.30
CA TYR A 64 -6.30 5.42 -12.28
C TYR A 64 -5.00 4.72 -12.68
N TYR A 65 -4.69 3.58 -12.05
CA TYR A 65 -3.50 2.79 -12.35
C TYR A 65 -3.42 2.38 -13.83
N LEU A 66 -4.53 1.89 -14.40
CA LEU A 66 -4.56 1.49 -15.81
C LEU A 66 -4.34 2.65 -16.77
N ARG A 67 -4.80 3.87 -16.41
CA ARG A 67 -4.57 5.09 -17.20
C ARG A 67 -3.16 5.65 -17.06
N HIS A 68 -2.53 5.48 -15.90
CA HIS A 68 -1.24 6.08 -15.54
C HIS A 68 -0.18 5.02 -15.26
N ARG A 69 -0.24 3.87 -15.94
CA ARG A 69 0.53 2.68 -15.58
C ARG A 69 2.04 2.94 -15.49
N ALA A 70 2.61 3.64 -16.48
CA ALA A 70 4.03 3.93 -16.50
C ALA A 70 4.48 4.81 -15.31
N GLU A 71 3.69 5.83 -14.98
CA GLU A 71 3.97 6.75 -13.87
C GLU A 71 3.87 6.04 -12.52
N VAL A 72 2.83 5.22 -12.34
CA VAL A 72 2.61 4.46 -11.10
C VAL A 72 3.68 3.38 -10.92
N GLU A 73 4.04 2.63 -11.96
CA GLU A 73 5.10 1.61 -11.89
C GLU A 73 6.47 2.27 -11.59
N ALA A 74 6.76 3.45 -12.15
CA ALA A 74 7.97 4.20 -11.83
C ALA A 74 7.99 4.66 -10.37
N TYR A 75 6.85 5.15 -9.85
CA TYR A 75 6.70 5.51 -8.44
C TYR A 75 6.92 4.31 -7.52
N ILE A 76 6.30 3.15 -7.81
CA ILE A 76 6.46 1.92 -7.01
C ILE A 76 7.93 1.48 -7.00
N ALA A 77 8.60 1.50 -8.15
CA ALA A 77 10.01 1.13 -8.26
C ALA A 77 10.96 2.07 -7.48
N GLU A 78 10.63 3.34 -7.33
CA GLU A 78 11.37 4.24 -6.43
C GLU A 78 11.15 3.87 -4.97
N GLN A 79 9.90 3.62 -4.56
CA GLN A 79 9.57 3.24 -3.18
C GLN A 79 10.21 1.92 -2.76
N GLU A 80 10.28 0.93 -3.66
CA GLU A 80 10.99 -0.33 -3.41
C GLU A 80 12.50 -0.09 -3.21
N ARG A 81 13.13 0.78 -4.01
CA ARG A 81 14.55 1.14 -3.86
C ARG A 81 14.83 1.83 -2.53
N GLU A 82 14.00 2.79 -2.14
CA GLU A 82 14.10 3.46 -0.85
C GLU A 82 13.93 2.46 0.31
N GLY A 83 12.97 1.54 0.19
CA GLY A 83 12.73 0.49 1.18
C GLY A 83 13.94 -0.42 1.38
N VAL A 84 14.58 -0.87 0.29
CA VAL A 84 15.80 -1.69 0.34
C VAL A 84 16.93 -0.93 1.03
N GLN A 85 17.18 0.33 0.67
CA GLN A 85 18.24 1.13 1.29
C GLN A 85 18.02 1.35 2.79
N ILE A 86 16.77 1.58 3.20
CA ILE A 86 16.41 1.71 4.62
C ILE A 86 16.67 0.39 5.34
N GLN A 87 16.27 -0.74 4.74
CA GLN A 87 16.50 -2.06 5.31
C GLN A 87 17.99 -2.36 5.48
N GLU A 88 18.79 -2.16 4.43
CA GLU A 88 20.25 -2.36 4.47
C GLU A 88 20.92 -1.51 5.55
N ARG A 89 20.51 -0.24 5.69
CA ARG A 89 21.01 0.65 6.75
C ARG A 89 20.64 0.14 8.14
N ILE A 90 19.39 -0.28 8.35
CA ILE A 90 18.93 -0.81 9.64
C ILE A 90 19.69 -2.10 9.97
N GLU A 91 19.89 -3.00 9.00
CA GLU A 91 20.62 -4.26 9.20
C GLU A 91 22.11 -4.03 9.48
N ALA A 92 22.73 -3.02 8.86
CA ALA A 92 24.10 -2.64 9.14
C ALA A 92 24.28 -1.99 10.52
N GLU A 93 23.31 -1.17 10.94
CA GLU A 93 23.31 -0.47 12.24
C GLU A 93 22.90 -1.39 13.39
N TYR A 94 22.02 -2.36 13.12
CA TYR A 94 21.50 -3.34 14.06
C TYR A 94 21.60 -4.75 13.45
N PRO A 95 22.80 -5.33 13.30
CA PRO A 95 22.95 -6.70 12.85
C PRO A 95 22.10 -7.60 13.72
N LEU A 96 21.24 -8.40 13.09
CA LEU A 96 20.24 -9.26 13.72
C LEU A 96 20.82 -9.85 15.01
N ASN A 97 20.26 -9.44 16.14
CA ASN A 97 20.62 -9.99 17.44
C ASN A 97 20.30 -11.49 17.39
N ASP A 98 21.29 -12.32 17.08
CA ASP A 98 21.20 -13.76 17.16
C ASP A 98 20.71 -14.12 18.57
N GLY A 99 19.43 -14.47 18.66
CA GLY A 99 18.76 -14.78 19.91
C GLY A 99 17.73 -13.76 20.45
N LEU A 100 17.40 -12.65 19.77
CA LEU A 100 16.28 -11.79 20.22
C LEU A 100 14.95 -12.56 20.25
N ARG A 101 14.68 -13.34 19.20
CA ARG A 101 13.50 -14.22 19.15
C ARG A 101 13.49 -15.22 20.31
N ALA A 102 14.64 -15.86 20.59
CA ALA A 102 14.78 -16.79 21.71
C ALA A 102 14.54 -16.10 23.07
N LYS A 103 15.08 -14.90 23.26
CA LYS A 103 14.88 -14.08 24.47
C LYS A 103 13.41 -13.70 24.67
N LEU A 104 12.70 -13.32 23.60
CA LEU A 104 11.28 -12.98 23.67
C LEU A 104 10.41 -14.21 23.98
N LEU A 105 10.71 -15.36 23.35
CA LEU A 105 10.01 -16.62 23.64
C LEU A 105 10.21 -17.09 25.08
N ALA A 106 11.42 -16.95 25.63
CA ALA A 106 11.69 -17.26 27.03
C ALA A 106 10.89 -16.37 28.01
N ARG A 107 10.68 -15.09 27.64
CA ARG A 107 9.95 -14.12 28.46
C ARG A 107 8.43 -14.33 28.45
N LEU A 108 7.89 -14.88 27.37
CA LEU A 108 6.47 -15.25 27.25
C LEU A 108 6.13 -16.58 27.94
N ALA A 109 7.14 -17.39 28.26
CA ALA A 109 6.98 -18.66 28.97
C ALA A 109 6.99 -18.52 30.51
N THR A 110 7.03 -17.28 31.03
CA THR A 110 6.91 -16.94 32.46
C THR A 110 5.53 -16.37 32.74
#